data_AF-A0A7V5F0J0-F1
#
_entry.id   AF-A0A7V5F0J0-F1
#
_cell.length_a   1.000
_cell.length_b   1.000
_cell.length_c   1.000
_cell.angle_alpha   90.00
_cell.angle_beta   90.00
_cell.angle_gamma   90.00
#
_symmetry.space_group_name_H-M   'P 1'
#
loop_
_entity.id
_entity.type
_entity.pdbx_description
1 polymer ?
#
loop_
_entity_poly.entity_id
_entity_poly.type
_entity_poly.pdbx_seq_one_letter_code
_entity_poly.pdbx_strand_id
1 'polypeptide(L)'
;MTNDKMANEYIKPPVTSVGILGWIRTNLFNGWFNSFLTIIILYFLWKTVPPFVKWAFVDSLWNTSGAECLSSDGACWSVIYANIRFITFGFYPHDLQWRPLLAMILLVSLLFVSRNRNYWKKSLAYAWLAGLFCMGLLMSGGLFGLSQVESTEWGGLPLTLLLSVFGLTAAYPLGIVLALGRRSEMPAIKTVCIIYI
;
A
#
# COMPACT_ATOMS: atom_id res chain seq x y z
N MET A 1 67.79 8.09 14.98
CA MET A 1 67.73 7.55 13.60
C MET A 1 67.60 6.04 13.77
N THR A 2 66.46 5.41 13.57
CA THR A 2 65.75 5.24 12.30
C THR A 2 64.31 4.74 12.51
N ASN A 3 63.47 4.98 11.50
CA ASN A 3 62.22 4.27 11.17
C ASN A 3 60.98 4.52 12.02
N ASP A 4 60.41 5.72 11.87
CA ASP A 4 58.97 5.92 11.96
C ASP A 4 58.47 6.47 10.62
N LYS A 5 57.77 5.63 9.84
CA LYS A 5 56.93 5.94 8.67
C LYS A 5 56.57 4.61 7.95
N MET A 6 55.79 3.77 8.62
CA MET A 6 54.92 2.86 7.87
C MET A 6 53.78 3.69 7.31
N ALA A 7 53.90 4.10 6.05
CA ALA A 7 52.79 4.65 5.30
C ALA A 7 51.69 3.58 5.26
N ASN A 8 50.56 3.84 5.94
CA ASN A 8 49.32 3.12 5.68
C ASN A 8 48.91 3.42 4.24
N GLU A 9 49.35 2.57 3.32
CA GLU A 9 48.87 2.55 1.95
C GLU A 9 47.38 2.20 2.01
N TYR A 10 46.53 3.22 1.91
CA TYR A 10 45.08 3.06 1.89
C TYR A 10 44.70 2.44 0.55
N ILE A 11 44.82 1.12 0.43
CA ILE A 11 44.38 0.35 -0.74
C ILE A 11 42.86 0.53 -0.82
N LYS A 12 42.43 1.34 -1.80
CA LYS A 12 41.01 1.55 -2.06
C LYS A 12 40.37 0.18 -2.34
N PRO A 13 39.27 -0.19 -1.66
CA PRO A 13 38.67 -1.50 -1.84
C PRO A 13 38.35 -1.72 -3.33
N PRO A 14 38.57 -2.94 -3.85
CA PRO A 14 38.39 -3.22 -5.27
C PRO A 14 36.96 -2.86 -5.68
N VAL A 15 36.80 -2.19 -6.82
CA VAL A 15 35.50 -1.71 -7.34
C VAL A 15 34.44 -2.81 -7.48
N THR A 16 34.84 -4.07 -7.46
CA THR A 16 33.97 -5.25 -7.45
C THR A 16 33.31 -5.55 -6.10
N SER A 17 33.81 -4.93 -5.02
CA SER A 17 33.35 -5.13 -3.63
C SER A 17 32.60 -3.92 -3.05
N VAL A 18 32.56 -2.80 -3.79
CA VAL A 18 31.92 -1.54 -3.38
C VAL A 18 31.02 -1.02 -4.50
N GLY A 19 29.80 -0.57 -4.14
CA GLY A 19 28.83 -0.01 -5.09
C GLY A 19 27.81 -1.02 -5.64
N ILE A 20 27.05 -0.60 -6.65
CA ILE A 20 25.89 -1.34 -7.20
C ILE A 20 26.30 -2.71 -7.76
N LEU A 21 27.44 -2.78 -8.46
CA LEU A 21 27.95 -4.03 -9.04
C LEU A 21 28.34 -5.06 -7.96
N GLY A 22 28.98 -4.60 -6.87
CA GLY A 22 29.28 -5.44 -5.72
C GLY A 22 28.01 -5.91 -5.01
N TRP A 23 27.01 -5.04 -4.87
CA TRP A 23 25.71 -5.40 -4.28
C TRP A 23 24.98 -6.48 -5.10
N ILE A 24 24.95 -6.35 -6.44
CA ILE A 24 24.29 -7.33 -7.33
C ILE A 24 24.95 -8.70 -7.19
N ARG A 25 26.29 -8.76 -7.23
CA ARG A 25 26.99 -10.05 -7.12
C ARG A 25 26.78 -10.69 -5.75
N THR A 26 26.82 -9.90 -4.68
CA THR A 26 26.69 -10.41 -3.29
C THR A 26 25.25 -10.80 -2.92
N ASN A 27 24.22 -10.21 -3.52
CA ASN A 27 22.82 -10.50 -3.18
C ASN A 27 22.11 -11.41 -4.19
N LEU A 28 22.31 -11.19 -5.50
CA LEU A 28 21.60 -11.93 -6.55
C LEU A 28 22.37 -13.16 -7.03
N PHE A 29 23.71 -13.08 -7.09
CA PHE A 29 24.56 -14.12 -7.69
C PHE A 29 25.59 -14.69 -6.69
N ASN A 30 25.22 -14.81 -5.41
CA ASN A 30 26.17 -15.25 -4.36
C ASN A 30 26.49 -16.75 -4.40
N GLY A 31 25.72 -17.53 -5.17
CA GLY A 31 25.82 -18.97 -5.27
C GLY A 31 25.03 -19.50 -6.46
N TRP A 32 25.22 -20.78 -6.80
CA TRP A 32 24.61 -21.39 -7.99
C TRP A 32 23.07 -21.38 -7.94
N PHE A 33 22.46 -21.71 -6.79
CA PHE A 33 21.00 -21.71 -6.64
C PHE A 33 20.39 -20.30 -6.83
N ASN A 34 20.97 -19.29 -6.16
CA ASN A 34 20.51 -17.91 -6.27
C ASN A 34 20.72 -17.35 -7.68
N SER A 35 21.83 -17.70 -8.32
CA SER A 35 22.09 -17.32 -9.71
C SER A 35 21.06 -17.93 -10.67
N PHE A 36 20.76 -19.22 -10.52
CA PHE A 36 19.75 -19.91 -11.32
C PHE A 36 18.36 -19.33 -11.10
N LEU A 37 17.95 -19.14 -9.84
CA LEU A 37 16.66 -18.55 -9.50
C LEU A 37 16.53 -17.12 -10.04
N THR A 38 17.58 -16.32 -9.92
CA THR A 38 17.62 -14.95 -10.46
C THR A 38 17.42 -14.94 -11.96
N ILE A 39 18.13 -15.81 -12.70
CA ILE A 39 18.00 -15.91 -14.17
C ILE A 39 16.59 -16.34 -14.56
N ILE A 40 15.99 -17.30 -13.85
CA ILE A 40 14.62 -17.75 -14.08
C ILE A 40 13.62 -16.61 -13.86
N ILE A 41 13.72 -15.89 -12.73
CA ILE A 41 12.83 -14.78 -12.43
C ILE A 41 12.97 -13.69 -13.50
N LEU A 42 14.20 -13.36 -13.89
CA LEU A 42 14.45 -12.40 -14.97
C LEU A 42 13.84 -12.85 -16.30
N TYR A 43 13.92 -14.14 -16.63
CA TYR A 43 13.29 -14.70 -17.83
C TYR A 43 11.77 -14.57 -17.80
N PHE A 44 11.12 -14.92 -16.69
CA PHE A 44 9.67 -14.75 -16.54
C PHE A 44 9.25 -13.28 -16.58
N LEU A 45 9.98 -12.40 -15.88
CA LEU A 45 9.75 -10.96 -15.96
C LEU A 45 9.88 -10.46 -17.39
N TRP A 46 10.89 -10.90 -18.13
CA TRP A 46 11.06 -10.54 -19.54
C TRP A 46 9.95 -11.08 -20.43
N LYS A 47 9.37 -12.24 -20.10
CA LYS A 47 8.23 -12.80 -20.85
C LYS A 47 6.90 -12.16 -20.49
N THR A 48 6.71 -11.65 -19.27
CA THR A 48 5.43 -11.11 -18.80
C THR A 48 5.36 -9.59 -18.87
N VAL A 49 6.41 -8.88 -18.46
CA VAL A 49 6.38 -7.42 -18.31
C VAL A 49 6.27 -6.69 -19.66
N PRO A 50 7.11 -6.97 -20.68
CA PRO A 50 6.99 -6.28 -21.97
C PRO A 50 5.61 -6.42 -22.65
N PRO A 51 5.01 -7.63 -22.79
CA PRO A 51 3.68 -7.73 -23.39
C PRO A 51 2.60 -7.10 -22.51
N PHE A 52 2.72 -7.18 -21.18
CA PHE A 52 1.80 -6.49 -20.28
C PHE A 52 1.86 -4.97 -20.47
N VAL A 53 3.05 -4.38 -20.54
CA VAL A 53 3.23 -2.94 -20.77
C VAL A 53 2.71 -2.54 -22.15
N LYS A 54 2.96 -3.36 -23.18
CA LYS A 54 2.44 -3.11 -24.52
C LYS A 54 0.91 -3.10 -24.53
N TRP A 55 0.29 -4.11 -23.92
CA TRP A 55 -1.16 -4.20 -23.77
C TRP A 55 -1.76 -3.05 -22.95
N ALA A 56 -1.13 -2.72 -21.82
CA ALA A 56 -1.65 -1.75 -20.86
C ALA A 56 -1.48 -0.30 -21.34
N PHE A 57 -0.43 0.04 -22.08
CA PHE A 57 -0.11 1.43 -22.40
C PHE A 57 0.05 1.71 -23.90
N VAL A 58 0.64 0.79 -24.66
CA VAL A 58 0.99 1.04 -26.08
C VAL A 58 -0.21 0.79 -27.00
N ASP A 59 -0.83 -0.38 -26.89
CA ASP A 59 -1.96 -0.81 -27.71
C ASP A 59 -3.32 -0.40 -27.08
N SER A 60 -3.29 0.44 -26.04
CA SER A 60 -4.43 0.75 -25.19
C SER A 60 -5.35 1.85 -25.73
N LEU A 61 -6.62 1.83 -25.33
CA LEU A 61 -7.64 2.78 -25.76
C LEU A 61 -8.16 3.61 -24.58
N TRP A 62 -8.15 4.95 -24.72
CA TRP A 62 -8.40 5.87 -23.59
C TRP A 62 -9.72 6.67 -23.68
N ASN A 63 -10.15 7.03 -24.89
CA ASN A 63 -11.38 7.80 -25.09
C ASN A 63 -12.10 7.29 -26.34
N THR A 64 -12.53 6.04 -26.28
CA THR A 64 -13.14 5.30 -27.39
C THR A 64 -14.49 4.71 -26.99
N SER A 65 -15.27 4.32 -27.98
CA SER A 65 -16.55 3.64 -27.77
C SER A 65 -16.37 2.20 -27.27
N GLY A 66 -17.42 1.65 -26.66
CA GLY A 66 -17.41 0.25 -26.20
C GLY A 66 -17.19 -0.76 -27.33
N ALA A 67 -17.68 -0.47 -28.55
CA ALA A 67 -17.49 -1.34 -29.71
C ALA A 67 -16.02 -1.39 -30.15
N GLU A 68 -15.33 -0.25 -30.16
CA GLU A 68 -13.90 -0.18 -30.49
C GLU A 68 -13.06 -0.93 -29.45
N CYS A 69 -13.43 -0.86 -28.17
CA CYS A 69 -12.79 -1.63 -27.11
C CYS A 69 -12.98 -3.14 -27.24
N LEU A 70 -14.11 -3.61 -27.79
CA LEU A 70 -14.33 -5.04 -28.06
C LEU A 70 -13.53 -5.53 -29.27
N SER A 71 -13.23 -4.64 -30.21
CA SER A 71 -12.48 -4.97 -31.43
C SER A 71 -10.95 -4.89 -31.28
N SER A 72 -10.45 -4.33 -30.17
CA SER A 72 -9.02 -4.17 -29.91
C SER A 72 -8.54 -5.21 -28.89
N ASP A 73 -7.31 -5.70 -29.07
CA ASP A 73 -6.67 -6.64 -28.13
C ASP A 73 -6.05 -5.93 -26.91
N GLY A 74 -5.98 -4.59 -26.91
CA GLY A 74 -5.36 -3.78 -25.85
C GLY A 74 -6.26 -3.47 -24.67
N ALA A 75 -5.69 -2.84 -23.63
CA ALA A 75 -6.46 -2.42 -22.45
C ALA A 75 -7.43 -1.28 -22.79
N CYS A 76 -8.70 -1.41 -22.38
CA CYS A 76 -9.71 -0.37 -22.54
C CYS A 76 -9.79 0.53 -21.29
N TRP A 77 -9.00 1.60 -21.26
CA TRP A 77 -9.05 2.63 -20.23
C TRP A 77 -10.27 3.54 -20.32
N SER A 78 -10.96 3.56 -21.48
CA SER A 78 -12.21 4.30 -21.68
C SER A 78 -13.26 3.98 -20.61
N VAL A 79 -13.33 2.71 -20.15
CA VAL A 79 -14.24 2.30 -19.07
C VAL A 79 -13.88 2.96 -17.75
N ILE A 80 -12.57 3.06 -17.43
CA ILE A 80 -12.10 3.67 -16.18
C ILE A 80 -12.36 5.16 -16.22
N TYR A 81 -12.07 5.85 -17.33
CA TYR A 81 -12.34 7.28 -17.46
C TYR A 81 -13.84 7.58 -17.35
N ALA A 82 -14.70 6.78 -18.01
CA ALA A 82 -16.15 6.93 -17.93
C ALA A 82 -16.72 6.67 -16.52
N ASN A 83 -16.08 5.81 -15.72
CA ASN A 83 -16.57 5.38 -14.41
C ASN A 83 -15.71 5.86 -13.23
N ILE A 84 -14.71 6.72 -13.44
CA ILE A 84 -13.74 7.10 -12.40
C ILE A 84 -14.41 7.67 -11.15
N ARG A 85 -15.51 8.39 -11.35
CA ARG A 85 -16.34 8.94 -10.29
C ARG A 85 -17.02 7.85 -9.47
N PHE A 86 -17.61 6.85 -10.13
CA PHE A 86 -18.24 5.71 -9.47
C PHE A 86 -17.21 4.86 -8.72
N ILE A 87 -16.02 4.64 -9.30
CA ILE A 87 -14.91 3.94 -8.64
C ILE A 87 -14.46 4.71 -7.38
N THR A 88 -14.42 6.04 -7.46
CA THR A 88 -13.94 6.90 -6.36
C THR A 88 -14.97 7.05 -5.25
N PHE A 89 -16.23 7.33 -5.57
CA PHE A 89 -17.26 7.71 -4.60
C PHE A 89 -18.41 6.71 -4.47
N GLY A 90 -18.44 5.64 -5.27
CA GLY A 90 -19.55 4.69 -5.29
C GLY A 90 -20.85 5.33 -5.78
N PHE A 91 -21.95 5.01 -5.09
CA PHE A 91 -23.29 5.51 -5.39
C PHE A 91 -23.60 6.87 -4.74
N TYR A 92 -22.62 7.51 -4.11
CA TYR A 92 -22.82 8.76 -3.38
C TYR A 92 -23.36 9.89 -4.30
N PRO A 93 -24.40 10.64 -3.86
CA PRO A 93 -25.02 11.70 -4.65
C PRO A 93 -24.02 12.73 -5.15
N HIS A 94 -24.16 13.15 -6.41
CA HIS A 94 -23.20 14.02 -7.11
C HIS A 94 -22.89 15.32 -6.39
N ASP A 95 -23.93 16.04 -5.97
CA ASP A 95 -23.78 17.35 -5.34
C ASP A 95 -23.10 17.29 -3.96
N LEU A 96 -23.01 16.09 -3.38
CA LEU A 96 -22.52 15.85 -2.03
C LEU A 96 -21.16 15.15 -1.99
N GLN A 97 -20.54 14.82 -3.14
CA GLN A 97 -19.26 14.11 -3.21
C GLN A 97 -18.09 14.84 -2.53
N TRP A 98 -18.21 16.15 -2.30
CA TRP A 98 -17.24 16.90 -1.51
C TRP A 98 -17.14 16.39 -0.07
N ARG A 99 -18.20 15.80 0.50
CA ARG A 99 -18.21 15.26 1.87
C ARG A 99 -17.28 14.05 2.03
N PRO A 100 -17.42 12.97 1.22
CA PRO A 100 -16.47 11.86 1.27
C PRO A 100 -15.04 12.27 0.85
N LEU A 101 -14.89 13.25 -0.05
CA LEU A 101 -13.57 13.79 -0.38
C LEU A 101 -12.89 14.43 0.85
N LEU A 102 -13.61 15.28 1.58
CA LEU A 102 -13.09 15.87 2.82
C LEU A 102 -12.81 14.80 3.88
N ALA A 103 -13.64 13.78 3.99
CA ALA A 103 -13.39 12.65 4.89
C ALA A 103 -12.08 11.91 4.54
N MET A 104 -11.83 11.65 3.25
CA MET A 104 -10.56 11.07 2.80
C MET A 104 -9.36 11.96 3.10
N ILE A 105 -9.46 13.27 2.84
CA ILE A 105 -8.39 14.24 3.14
C ILE A 105 -8.11 14.26 4.64
N LEU A 106 -9.16 14.26 5.47
CA LEU A 106 -9.03 14.22 6.93
C LEU A 106 -8.34 12.94 7.39
N LEU A 107 -8.71 11.78 6.85
CA LEU A 107 -8.08 10.49 7.15
C LEU A 107 -6.59 10.48 6.78
N VAL A 108 -6.24 10.90 5.57
CA VAL A 108 -4.85 10.95 5.09
C VAL A 108 -4.03 11.92 5.93
N SER A 109 -4.60 13.07 6.30
CA SER A 109 -3.95 14.05 7.17
C SER A 109 -3.67 13.47 8.56
N LEU A 110 -4.64 12.77 9.16
CA LEU A 110 -4.47 12.08 10.44
C LEU A 110 -3.38 11.00 10.37
N LEU A 111 -3.36 10.19 9.31
CA LEU A 111 -2.30 9.20 9.08
C LEU A 111 -0.93 9.86 8.95
N PHE A 112 -0.83 10.96 8.21
CA PHE A 112 0.42 11.68 8.03
C PHE A 112 0.95 12.26 9.35
N VAL A 113 0.08 12.85 10.18
CA VAL A 113 0.43 13.32 11.53
C VAL A 113 0.84 12.15 12.43
N SER A 114 0.11 11.04 12.36
CA SER A 114 0.39 9.83 13.14
C SER A 114 1.71 9.16 12.78
N ARG A 115 2.31 9.47 11.62
CA ARG A 115 3.65 9.00 11.24
C ARG A 115 4.74 9.50 12.19
N ASN A 116 4.60 10.74 12.68
CA ASN A 116 5.62 11.35 13.53
C ASN A 116 5.40 10.95 15.00
N ARG A 117 6.35 10.17 15.53
CA ARG A 117 6.32 9.65 16.91
C ARG A 117 6.20 10.75 17.97
N ASN A 118 6.65 11.97 17.67
CA ASN A 118 6.58 13.09 18.61
C ASN A 118 5.13 13.49 18.99
N TYR A 119 4.16 13.19 18.12
CA TYR A 119 2.75 13.46 18.37
C TYR A 119 1.99 12.32 19.06
N TRP A 120 2.65 11.21 19.41
CA TRP A 120 2.02 10.04 20.06
C TRP A 120 1.72 10.28 21.54
N LYS A 121 0.83 11.25 21.80
CA LYS A 121 0.30 11.59 23.12
C LYS A 121 -1.20 11.30 23.15
N LYS A 122 -1.84 11.39 24.32
CA LYS A 122 -3.30 11.22 24.47
C LYS A 122 -4.10 12.13 23.52
N SER A 123 -3.56 13.31 23.18
CA SER A 123 -4.13 14.23 22.18
C SER A 123 -4.33 13.59 20.80
N LEU A 124 -3.42 12.73 20.34
CA LEU A 124 -3.57 12.02 19.06
C LEU A 124 -4.73 11.01 19.12
N ALA A 125 -4.93 10.33 20.24
CA ALA A 125 -6.08 9.44 20.42
C ALA A 125 -7.40 10.21 20.36
N TYR A 126 -7.48 11.38 21.03
CA TYR A 126 -8.64 12.26 20.91
C TYR A 126 -8.84 12.80 19.49
N ALA A 127 -7.75 13.16 18.79
CA ALA A 127 -7.80 13.60 17.40
C ALA A 127 -8.32 12.50 16.46
N TRP A 128 -7.92 11.24 16.67
CA TRP A 128 -8.47 10.10 15.94
C TRP A 128 -9.96 9.89 16.24
N LEU A 129 -10.37 9.86 17.51
CA LEU A 129 -11.78 9.70 17.86
C LEU A 129 -12.65 10.83 17.29
N ALA A 130 -12.21 12.08 17.44
CA ALA A 130 -12.89 13.24 16.88
C ALA A 130 -12.90 13.20 15.34
N GLY A 131 -11.78 12.82 14.72
CA GLY A 131 -11.66 12.70 13.28
C GLY A 131 -12.59 11.65 12.69
N LEU A 132 -12.65 10.46 13.29
CA LEU A 132 -13.56 9.37 12.90
C LEU A 132 -15.02 9.78 13.06
N PHE A 133 -15.36 10.44 14.17
CA PHE A 133 -16.69 10.98 14.38
C PHE A 133 -17.04 12.02 13.31
N CYS A 134 -16.15 12.97 13.04
CA CYS A 134 -16.33 13.97 11.98
C CYS A 134 -16.52 13.31 10.61
N MET A 135 -15.70 12.31 10.26
CA MET A 135 -15.84 11.58 9.00
C MET A 135 -17.20 10.88 8.88
N GLY A 136 -17.66 10.20 9.94
CA GLY A 136 -18.98 9.57 9.97
C GLY A 136 -20.11 10.58 9.82
N LEU A 137 -20.00 11.73 10.47
CA LEU A 137 -20.96 12.83 10.32
C LEU A 137 -20.97 13.43 8.92
N LEU A 138 -19.80 13.63 8.31
CA LEU A 138 -19.68 14.13 6.94
C LEU A 138 -20.32 13.14 5.95
N MET A 139 -20.07 11.84 6.10
CA MET A 139 -20.58 10.84 5.17
C MET A 139 -22.08 10.58 5.33
N SER A 140 -22.57 10.46 6.56
CA SER A 140 -24.01 10.23 6.84
C SER A 140 -24.87 11.46 6.57
N GLY A 141 -24.35 12.65 6.88
CA GLY A 141 -25.18 13.85 6.97
C GLY A 141 -26.12 13.82 8.19
N GLY A 142 -27.18 14.62 8.16
CA GLY A 142 -28.25 14.57 9.16
C GLY A 142 -28.20 15.55 10.31
N LEU A 143 -27.00 15.94 10.71
CA LEU A 143 -26.78 16.96 11.72
C LEU A 143 -26.48 18.30 11.04
N PHE A 144 -26.88 19.42 11.64
CA PHE A 144 -26.69 20.78 11.09
C PHE A 144 -27.40 21.06 9.75
N GLY A 145 -28.49 20.36 9.44
CA GLY A 145 -29.27 20.59 8.21
C GLY A 145 -28.65 19.99 6.95
N LEU A 146 -27.61 19.14 7.08
CA LEU A 146 -27.08 18.38 5.96
C LEU A 146 -28.08 17.29 5.53
N SER A 147 -28.33 17.17 4.23
CA SER A 147 -29.08 16.05 3.66
C SER A 147 -28.53 14.71 4.13
N GLN A 148 -29.41 13.83 4.59
CA GLN A 148 -29.07 12.47 4.97
C GLN A 148 -28.74 11.66 3.72
N VAL A 149 -27.68 10.87 3.78
CA VAL A 149 -27.28 9.92 2.73
C VAL A 149 -27.24 8.54 3.36
N GLU A 150 -28.00 7.60 2.79
CA GLU A 150 -28.10 6.25 3.34
C GLU A 150 -26.75 5.53 3.27
N SER A 151 -26.46 4.70 4.28
CA SER A 151 -25.24 3.88 4.34
C SER A 151 -25.13 2.87 3.19
N THR A 152 -26.24 2.57 2.51
CA THR A 152 -26.29 1.72 1.31
C THR A 152 -25.62 2.36 0.10
N GLU A 153 -25.56 3.70 0.06
CA GLU A 153 -24.93 4.46 -1.03
C GLU A 153 -23.44 4.71 -0.78
N TRP A 154 -22.94 4.36 0.40
CA TRP A 154 -21.54 4.52 0.76
C TRP A 154 -20.71 3.48 0.02
N GLY A 155 -19.69 3.93 -0.69
CA GLY A 155 -18.80 3.04 -1.42
C GLY A 155 -17.53 3.73 -1.91
N GLY A 156 -16.87 3.07 -2.86
CA GLY A 156 -15.66 3.58 -3.48
C GLY A 156 -14.45 3.66 -2.55
N LEU A 157 -13.56 4.61 -2.84
CA LEU A 157 -12.31 4.83 -2.12
C LEU A 157 -12.49 5.24 -0.65
N PRO A 158 -13.44 6.12 -0.24
CA PRO A 158 -13.61 6.50 1.15
C PRO A 158 -13.85 5.30 2.06
N LEU A 159 -14.78 4.43 1.68
CA LEU A 159 -15.12 3.24 2.46
C LEU A 159 -13.96 2.24 2.49
N THR A 160 -13.32 2.01 1.34
CA THR A 160 -12.18 1.10 1.23
C THR A 160 -11.00 1.56 2.08
N LEU A 161 -10.64 2.84 2.02
CA LEU A 161 -9.56 3.42 2.83
C LEU A 161 -9.86 3.32 4.31
N LEU A 162 -11.07 3.68 4.72
CA LEU A 162 -11.50 3.62 6.11
C LEU A 162 -11.42 2.18 6.64
N LEU A 163 -12.05 1.22 5.94
CA LEU A 163 -11.99 -0.19 6.31
C LEU A 163 -10.56 -0.74 6.32
N SER A 164 -9.72 -0.33 5.38
CA SER A 164 -8.31 -0.78 5.33
C SER A 164 -7.53 -0.28 6.55
N VAL A 165 -7.68 0.99 6.93
CA VAL A 165 -6.99 1.58 8.09
C VAL A 165 -7.43 0.89 9.38
N PHE A 166 -8.74 0.73 9.59
CA PHE A 166 -9.26 0.04 10.76
C PHE A 166 -8.89 -1.44 10.79
N GLY A 167 -8.99 -2.12 9.64
CA GLY A 167 -8.61 -3.52 9.49
C GLY A 167 -7.14 -3.75 9.83
N LEU A 168 -6.23 -2.92 9.30
CA LEU A 168 -4.80 -2.98 9.64
C LEU A 168 -4.54 -2.66 11.11
N THR A 169 -5.21 -1.63 11.64
CA THR A 169 -5.05 -1.21 13.05
C THR A 169 -5.54 -2.27 14.02
N ALA A 170 -6.59 -3.02 13.69
CA ALA A 170 -7.10 -4.12 14.52
C ALA A 170 -6.28 -5.41 14.32
N ALA A 171 -5.89 -5.70 13.09
CA ALA A 171 -5.12 -6.90 12.75
C ALA A 171 -3.72 -6.89 13.37
N TYR A 172 -3.08 -5.72 13.49
CA TYR A 172 -1.71 -5.64 13.99
C TYR A 172 -1.57 -6.04 15.48
N PRO A 173 -2.34 -5.48 16.44
CA PRO A 173 -2.33 -5.95 17.83
C PRO A 173 -2.74 -7.42 17.94
N LEU A 174 -3.74 -7.85 17.18
CA LEU A 174 -4.18 -9.25 17.19
C LEU A 174 -3.05 -10.18 16.73
N GLY A 175 -2.35 -9.83 15.65
CA GLY A 175 -1.18 -10.54 15.15
C GLY A 175 -0.05 -10.61 16.19
N ILE A 176 0.20 -9.52 16.92
CA ILE A 176 1.17 -9.51 18.04
C ILE A 176 0.73 -10.48 19.15
N VAL A 177 -0.54 -10.44 19.56
CA VAL A 177 -1.06 -11.32 20.60
C VAL A 177 -0.93 -12.79 20.20
N LEU A 178 -1.28 -13.14 18.96
CA LEU A 178 -1.14 -14.51 18.43
C LEU A 178 0.34 -14.94 18.35
N ALA A 179 1.23 -14.03 17.93
CA ALA A 179 2.66 -14.30 17.90
C ALA A 179 3.24 -14.53 19.31
N LEU A 180 2.80 -13.77 20.31
CA LEU A 180 3.15 -13.99 21.72
C LEU A 180 2.54 -15.29 22.26
N GLY A 181 1.30 -15.63 21.84
CA GLY A 181 0.61 -16.86 22.22
C GLY A 181 1.36 -18.13 21.81
N ARG A 182 2.12 -18.11 20.71
CA ARG A 182 3.03 -19.20 20.32
C ARG A 182 4.14 -19.48 21.35
N ARG A 183 4.47 -18.50 22.20
CA ARG A 183 5.44 -18.62 23.31
C ARG A 183 4.79 -18.90 24.67
N SER A 184 3.48 -19.12 24.72
CA SER A 184 2.79 -19.43 25.99
C SER A 184 3.11 -20.84 26.48
N GLU A 185 3.23 -21.00 27.79
CA GLU A 185 3.39 -22.29 28.47
C GLU A 185 2.09 -23.12 28.46
N MET A 186 0.93 -22.49 28.23
CA MET A 186 -0.36 -23.18 28.18
C MET A 186 -0.53 -23.92 26.82
N PRO A 187 -0.60 -25.27 26.80
CA PRO A 187 -0.58 -26.05 25.56
C PRO A 187 -1.75 -25.75 24.63
N ALA A 188 -2.94 -25.51 25.19
CA ALA A 188 -4.14 -25.22 24.41
C ALA A 188 -4.01 -23.91 23.62
N ILE A 189 -3.60 -22.82 24.28
CA ILE A 189 -3.44 -21.50 23.63
C ILE A 189 -2.31 -21.53 22.61
N LYS A 190 -1.18 -22.17 22.94
CA LYS A 190 -0.05 -22.33 22.04
C LYS A 190 -0.43 -23.07 20.76
N THR A 191 -1.18 -24.17 20.88
CA THR A 191 -1.61 -24.99 19.73
C THR A 191 -2.56 -24.22 18.82
N VAL A 192 -3.55 -23.51 19.38
CA VAL A 192 -4.45 -22.65 18.60
C VAL A 192 -3.68 -21.58 17.83
N CYS A 193 -2.69 -20.94 18.47
CA CYS A 193 -1.87 -19.94 17.80
C CYS A 193 -1.03 -20.55 16.66
N ILE A 194 -0.41 -21.72 16.86
CA ILE A 194 0.43 -22.37 15.81
C ILE A 194 -0.40 -22.85 14.62
N ILE A 195 -1.65 -23.28 14.82
CA ILE A 195 -2.50 -23.73 13.72
C ILE A 195 -2.98 -22.55 12.86
N TYR A 196 -3.21 -21.39 13.49
CA TYR A 196 -3.74 -20.22 12.81
C TYR A 196 -2.68 -19.45 11.99
N ILE A 197 -1.45 -19.31 12.49
CA ILE A 197 -0.30 -18.62 11.84
C ILE A 197 0.77 -19.61 11.41
#